data_AF-A0A7V9NPF6-F1
#
_entry.id   AF-A0A7V9NPF6-F1
#
_cell.length_a   1.000
_cell.length_b   1.000
_cell.length_c   1.000
_cell.angle_alpha   90.00
_cell.angle_beta   90.00
_cell.angle_gamma   90.00
#
_symmetry.space_group_name_H-M   'P 1'
#
loop_
_entity.id
_entity.type
_entity.pdbx_description
1 polymer ?
#
loop_
_entity_poly.entity_id
_entity_poly.type
_entity_poly.pdbx_seq_one_letter_code
_entity_poly.pdbx_strand_id
1 'polypeptide(L)'
;MILKNKNNLRPLFTILALITTMLWWGANSTSAQTPARGVLHDFTGSGRTSFVTLGIPDGGGTIRWRIAANPPGSPAFIREFDFGNSTMDFIVPENYTGTDTVNQRTEPTVWRNANGTFYVAQTPTGTGGITLERAVQWGQPGDDPRGVGDYDGDGKSDYTIVRVVGGNFVWYIMSSSTSTMRAVTFGLRTGLPNANAGGFKVFPGADFTGDGRDELVLVTGPASQDRNTYNIGNAVTGQGVITRDFGTYAQDVSLPPDDYTGDGRADFVVVRQTDGSPAIWYILDVALNTLRSTRFGIADPTFAFGVDGDNPVRGNFDGDNRHDIAVYRDSNQTFYWINSSNGTIGGQKAPAPVSDIPLGSIDSY
;
A
#
# COMPACT_ATOMS: atom_id res chain seq x y z
N MET A 1 11.47 -95.08 19.78
CA MET A 1 11.84 -94.88 18.36
C MET A 1 11.60 -93.40 18.04
N ILE A 2 12.65 -92.56 17.99
CA ILE A 2 13.21 -92.00 16.73
C ILE A 2 12.10 -91.18 16.01
N LEU A 3 12.09 -89.84 15.91
CA LEU A 3 13.10 -88.92 15.37
C LEU A 3 12.74 -87.43 15.64
N LYS A 4 13.78 -86.60 15.58
CA LYS A 4 13.78 -85.13 15.47
C LYS A 4 12.93 -84.63 14.29
N ASN A 5 12.30 -83.46 14.41
CA ASN A 5 12.61 -82.38 13.47
C ASN A 5 12.37 -80.97 14.04
N LYS A 6 13.31 -80.07 13.72
CA LYS A 6 13.33 -78.64 14.06
C LYS A 6 12.54 -77.83 13.02
N ASN A 7 12.26 -76.57 13.39
CA ASN A 7 11.90 -75.38 12.58
C ASN A 7 10.45 -74.94 12.79
N ASN A 8 10.11 -73.68 13.05
CA ASN A 8 10.82 -72.50 13.54
C ASN A 8 9.73 -71.53 14.03
N LEU A 9 9.93 -71.00 15.24
CA LEU A 9 9.56 -69.67 15.76
C LEU A 9 8.11 -69.13 15.69
N ARG A 10 7.68 -68.63 16.86
CA ARG A 10 6.34 -68.19 17.33
C ARG A 10 5.81 -66.91 16.65
N PRO A 11 4.54 -66.49 16.90
CA PRO A 11 4.27 -65.71 18.12
C PRO A 11 3.04 -66.15 18.93
N LEU A 12 3.07 -65.76 20.20
CA LEU A 12 1.99 -65.88 21.18
C LEU A 12 0.79 -65.00 20.80
N PHE A 13 -0.40 -65.55 21.00
CA PHE A 13 -1.65 -64.82 21.10
C PHE A 13 -1.63 -63.89 22.32
N THR A 14 -1.90 -62.60 22.10
CA THR A 14 -2.42 -61.71 23.14
C THR A 14 -3.65 -61.00 22.59
N ILE A 15 -4.69 -61.02 23.41
CA ILE A 15 -6.06 -60.60 23.16
C ILE A 15 -6.16 -59.11 22.85
N LEU A 16 -7.04 -58.80 21.89
CA LEU A 16 -7.45 -57.49 21.42
C LEU A 16 -8.17 -56.71 22.54
N ALA A 17 -7.59 -55.60 22.97
CA ALA A 17 -8.31 -54.49 23.61
C ALA A 17 -7.98 -53.23 22.82
N LEU A 18 -8.97 -52.69 22.09
CA LEU A 18 -8.87 -51.40 21.43
C LEU A 18 -8.74 -50.31 22.51
N ILE A 19 -7.53 -49.79 22.67
CA ILE A 19 -7.32 -48.46 23.26
C ILE A 19 -7.03 -47.53 22.09
N THR A 20 -8.01 -46.71 21.72
CA THR A 20 -7.81 -45.56 20.85
C THR A 20 -6.93 -44.56 21.59
N THR A 21 -5.63 -44.57 21.34
CA THR A 21 -4.80 -43.40 21.62
C THR A 21 -5.08 -42.37 20.55
N MET A 22 -5.94 -41.39 20.85
CA MET A 22 -5.89 -40.10 20.15
C MET A 22 -4.53 -39.49 20.46
N LEU A 23 -3.57 -39.63 19.54
CA LEU A 23 -2.44 -38.73 19.50
C LEU A 23 -2.98 -37.37 19.04
N TRP A 24 -3.23 -36.51 20.02
CA TRP A 24 -3.41 -35.08 19.80
C TRP A 24 -2.06 -34.51 19.39
N TRP A 25 -1.78 -34.43 18.08
CA TRP A 25 -0.88 -33.42 17.58
C TRP A 25 -1.62 -32.09 17.70
N GLY A 26 -1.56 -31.50 18.89
CA GLY A 26 -1.78 -30.07 19.03
C GLY A 26 -0.65 -29.39 18.28
N ALA A 27 -0.85 -29.15 16.98
CA ALA A 27 -0.15 -28.09 16.30
C ALA A 27 -0.65 -26.79 16.95
N ASN A 28 -0.04 -26.44 18.09
CA ASN A 28 0.15 -25.03 18.41
C ASN A 28 1.16 -24.50 17.39
N SER A 29 0.74 -24.39 16.13
CA SER A 29 1.25 -23.33 15.30
C SER A 29 0.63 -22.05 15.85
N THR A 30 1.17 -21.57 16.96
CA THR A 30 1.35 -20.12 17.04
C THR A 30 2.31 -19.81 15.91
N SER A 31 1.80 -19.63 14.68
CA SER A 31 2.50 -18.77 13.75
C SER A 31 2.70 -17.51 14.58
N ALA A 32 3.96 -17.19 14.88
CA ALA A 32 4.26 -15.84 15.29
C ALA A 32 3.66 -15.01 14.15
N GLN A 33 2.57 -14.30 14.41
CA GLN A 33 2.05 -13.38 13.42
C GLN A 33 3.22 -12.46 13.10
N THR A 34 3.59 -12.42 11.82
CA THR A 34 4.43 -11.36 11.31
C THR A 34 3.82 -10.04 11.80
N PRO A 35 4.64 -9.09 12.28
CA PRO A 35 4.12 -7.81 12.72
C PRO A 35 3.23 -7.24 11.60
N ALA A 36 1.95 -7.00 11.90
CA ALA A 36 1.05 -6.41 10.92
C ALA A 36 1.59 -5.03 10.53
N ARG A 37 1.58 -4.72 9.23
CA ARG A 37 1.90 -3.40 8.69
C ARG A 37 1.09 -2.33 9.42
N GLY A 38 1.76 -1.24 9.81
CA GLY A 38 1.11 -0.11 10.47
C GLY A 38 0.00 0.52 9.61
N VAL A 39 -0.91 1.26 10.24
CA VAL A 39 -2.01 1.92 9.54
C VAL A 39 -1.45 2.91 8.51
N LEU A 40 -1.88 2.77 7.26
CA LEU A 40 -1.42 3.62 6.17
C LEU A 40 -1.66 5.10 6.48
N HIS A 41 -0.63 5.91 6.28
CA HIS A 41 -0.65 7.36 6.48
C HIS A 41 -1.08 7.78 7.90
N ASP A 42 -0.83 6.95 8.92
CA ASP A 42 -0.93 7.37 10.32
C ASP A 42 0.36 8.05 10.78
N PHE A 43 0.48 9.33 10.50
CA PHE A 43 1.63 10.15 10.93
C PHE A 43 1.57 10.51 12.41
N THR A 44 0.44 10.30 13.07
CA THR A 44 0.17 10.77 14.44
C THR A 44 0.18 9.67 15.48
N GLY A 45 0.13 8.41 15.06
CA GLY A 45 0.12 7.24 15.93
C GLY A 45 -1.25 7.03 16.58
N SER A 46 -2.30 7.46 15.90
CA SER A 46 -3.67 7.44 16.37
C SER A 46 -4.38 6.10 16.13
N GLY A 47 -3.78 5.21 15.32
CA GLY A 47 -4.42 4.00 14.80
C GLY A 47 -5.39 4.29 13.66
N ARG A 48 -5.35 5.50 13.08
CA ARG A 48 -6.16 5.91 11.93
C ARG A 48 -5.34 6.72 10.95
N THR A 49 -5.74 6.70 9.69
CA THR A 49 -5.17 7.55 8.66
C THR A 49 -5.34 9.02 9.03
N SER A 50 -4.21 9.73 9.01
CA SER A 50 -4.15 11.17 9.28
C SER A 50 -4.65 11.97 8.07
N PHE A 51 -5.18 13.17 8.33
CA PHE A 51 -5.59 14.09 7.27
C PHE A 51 -4.37 14.89 6.81
N VAL A 52 -3.86 14.61 5.61
CA VAL A 52 -2.62 15.19 5.10
C VAL A 52 -2.85 15.93 3.79
N THR A 53 -2.42 17.19 3.77
CA THR A 53 -2.35 17.99 2.55
C THR A 53 -0.95 18.54 2.34
N LEU A 54 -0.65 18.85 1.07
CA LEU A 54 0.66 19.23 0.60
C LEU A 54 0.56 20.51 -0.22
N GLY A 55 1.24 21.55 0.25
CA GLY A 55 1.49 22.75 -0.53
C GLY A 55 2.70 22.50 -1.44
N ILE A 56 2.45 22.33 -2.74
CA ILE A 56 3.49 22.08 -3.75
C ILE A 56 3.65 23.35 -4.59
N PRO A 57 4.74 24.13 -4.42
CA PRO A 57 4.95 25.34 -5.18
C PRO A 57 5.17 25.05 -6.67
N ASP A 58 4.44 25.77 -7.52
CA ASP A 58 4.65 25.79 -8.97
C ASP A 58 6.07 26.32 -9.30
N GLY A 59 6.78 25.64 -10.20
CA GLY A 59 8.08 26.10 -10.68
C GLY A 59 9.26 25.87 -9.72
N GLY A 60 9.04 25.18 -8.59
CA GLY A 60 10.09 24.77 -7.66
C GLY A 60 10.04 25.48 -6.31
N GLY A 61 10.40 24.75 -5.27
CA GLY A 61 10.39 25.23 -3.90
C GLY A 61 10.30 24.08 -2.92
N THR A 62 10.26 24.40 -1.63
CA THR A 62 10.05 23.41 -0.58
C THR A 62 8.61 22.93 -0.57
N ILE A 63 8.40 21.62 -0.42
CA ILE A 63 7.05 21.07 -0.24
C ILE A 63 6.62 21.32 1.20
N ARG A 64 5.42 21.87 1.37
CA ARG A 64 4.84 22.14 2.68
C ARG A 64 3.89 21.02 3.09
N TRP A 65 4.19 20.35 4.18
CA TRP A 65 3.37 19.28 4.74
C TRP A 65 2.46 19.82 5.83
N ARG A 66 1.17 19.44 5.78
CA ARG A 66 0.19 19.76 6.80
C ARG A 66 -0.52 18.50 7.24
N ILE A 67 -0.41 18.18 8.53
CA ILE A 67 -0.86 16.90 9.09
C ILE A 67 -1.79 17.16 10.28
N ALA A 68 -2.98 16.57 10.24
CA ALA A 68 -3.91 16.51 11.36
C ALA A 68 -4.24 15.06 11.75
N ALA A 69 -4.33 14.79 13.07
CA ALA A 69 -4.68 13.46 13.58
C ALA A 69 -6.13 13.10 13.30
N ASN A 70 -6.41 11.79 13.41
CA ASN A 70 -7.73 11.20 13.31
C ASN A 70 -7.93 10.16 14.44
N PRO A 71 -8.91 10.29 15.35
CA PRO A 71 -9.91 11.34 15.41
C PRO A 71 -9.24 12.70 15.68
N PRO A 72 -9.80 13.80 15.14
CA PRO A 72 -9.29 15.12 15.42
C PRO A 72 -9.38 15.41 16.92
N GLY A 73 -8.22 15.52 17.58
CA GLY A 73 -8.14 16.06 18.93
C GLY A 73 -8.40 17.57 18.94
N SER A 74 -8.64 18.17 20.11
CA SER A 74 -8.61 19.62 20.28
C SER A 74 -7.26 20.05 20.90
N PRO A 75 -6.51 20.97 20.28
CA PRO A 75 -6.77 21.64 19.00
C PRO A 75 -6.50 20.75 17.77
N ALA A 76 -7.36 20.91 16.74
CA ALA A 76 -7.48 20.07 15.54
C ALA A 76 -6.35 20.22 14.50
N PHE A 77 -5.24 20.84 14.86
CA PHE A 77 -4.10 21.06 13.96
C PHE A 77 -2.80 20.70 14.66
N ILE A 78 -2.08 19.71 14.11
CA ILE A 78 -1.01 19.06 14.86
C ILE A 78 0.36 19.41 14.29
N ARG A 79 0.62 19.46 12.98
CA ARG A 79 1.96 19.82 12.44
C ARG A 79 1.92 20.50 11.05
N GLU A 80 2.72 21.56 10.88
CA GLU A 80 3.09 22.14 9.59
C GLU A 80 4.61 22.27 9.51
N PHE A 81 5.21 21.80 8.42
CA PHE A 81 6.64 21.90 8.19
C PHE A 81 6.97 21.84 6.71
N ASP A 82 8.15 22.33 6.36
CA ASP A 82 8.67 22.25 5.00
C ASP A 82 9.65 21.08 4.89
N PHE A 83 9.43 20.18 3.92
CA PHE A 83 10.29 19.03 3.70
C PHE A 83 10.20 18.53 2.25
N GLY A 84 11.35 18.40 1.60
CA GLY A 84 11.47 18.02 0.20
C GLY A 84 11.38 19.20 -0.77
N ASN A 85 11.52 18.92 -2.07
CA ASN A 85 11.54 19.90 -3.14
C ASN A 85 10.61 19.50 -4.29
N SER A 86 9.70 20.40 -4.68
CA SER A 86 8.59 20.10 -5.59
C SER A 86 8.99 19.71 -7.03
N THR A 87 10.20 20.03 -7.47
CA THR A 87 10.66 19.70 -8.84
C THR A 87 11.69 18.59 -8.88
N MET A 88 12.23 18.18 -7.73
CA MET A 88 13.29 17.18 -7.64
C MET A 88 12.87 15.91 -6.93
N ASP A 89 11.83 15.98 -6.10
CA ASP A 89 11.52 14.92 -5.16
C ASP A 89 10.14 14.30 -5.45
N PHE A 90 10.10 12.96 -5.43
CA PHE A 90 8.87 12.19 -5.31
C PHE A 90 8.47 12.08 -3.85
N ILE A 91 7.18 12.08 -3.56
CA ILE A 91 6.65 11.93 -2.20
C ILE A 91 6.29 10.46 -1.99
N VAL A 92 6.94 9.80 -1.03
CA VAL A 92 6.81 8.34 -0.80
C VAL A 92 6.79 8.00 0.70
N PRO A 93 5.87 8.58 1.49
CA PRO A 93 5.81 8.37 2.93
C PRO A 93 5.34 6.96 3.28
N GLU A 94 6.10 6.30 4.14
CA GLU A 94 5.82 4.95 4.65
C GLU A 94 6.47 4.82 6.03
N ASN A 95 6.28 3.67 6.70
CA ASN A 95 7.03 3.31 7.92
C ASN A 95 8.34 2.59 7.56
N TYR A 96 9.41 3.31 7.27
CA TYR A 96 10.74 2.77 6.94
C TYR A 96 11.61 2.48 8.16
N THR A 97 11.50 3.27 9.24
CA THR A 97 12.49 3.20 10.33
C THR A 97 12.05 2.25 11.42
N GLY A 98 10.74 2.20 11.68
CA GLY A 98 10.18 1.54 12.85
C GLY A 98 10.76 2.07 14.15
N THR A 99 11.22 3.32 14.19
CA THR A 99 11.62 3.96 15.45
C THR A 99 10.44 4.16 16.40
N ASP A 100 9.23 4.25 15.86
CA ASP A 100 8.00 4.10 16.63
C ASP A 100 7.51 2.65 16.61
N THR A 101 8.07 1.82 17.48
CA THR A 101 7.65 0.41 17.63
C THR A 101 6.29 0.26 18.31
N VAL A 102 5.70 1.33 18.84
CA VAL A 102 4.44 1.28 19.58
C VAL A 102 3.26 1.59 18.66
N ASN A 103 3.36 2.67 17.90
CA ASN A 103 2.26 3.14 17.04
C ASN A 103 2.53 2.94 15.56
N GLN A 104 3.75 2.51 15.17
CA GLN A 104 4.15 2.24 13.79
C GLN A 104 3.84 3.42 12.84
N ARG A 105 4.18 4.64 13.30
CA ARG A 105 3.84 5.87 12.58
C ARG A 105 4.46 5.91 11.18
N THR A 106 3.68 6.38 10.21
CA THR A 106 4.17 6.72 8.87
C THR A 106 5.15 7.89 8.95
N GLU A 107 6.31 7.79 8.30
CA GLU A 107 7.29 8.87 8.26
C GLU A 107 7.16 9.73 6.98
N PRO A 108 7.18 11.07 7.11
CA PRO A 108 7.31 11.95 5.95
C PRO A 108 8.60 11.63 5.20
N THR A 109 8.45 11.15 3.96
CA THR A 109 9.58 10.68 3.18
C THR A 109 9.48 11.21 1.76
N VAL A 110 10.62 11.64 1.24
CA VAL A 110 10.76 12.03 -0.16
C VAL A 110 11.93 11.31 -0.81
N TRP A 111 11.80 10.93 -2.07
CA TRP A 111 12.89 10.39 -2.88
C TRP A 111 13.37 11.43 -3.88
N ARG A 112 14.64 11.82 -3.76
CA ARG A 112 15.24 12.85 -4.60
C ARG A 112 15.78 12.26 -5.89
N ASN A 113 15.13 12.56 -7.00
CA ASN A 113 15.52 12.09 -8.31
C ASN A 113 16.92 12.56 -8.71
N ALA A 114 17.33 13.77 -8.34
CA ALA A 114 18.64 14.31 -8.71
C ALA A 114 19.83 13.48 -8.19
N ASN A 115 19.65 12.67 -7.15
CA ASN A 115 20.74 11.88 -6.56
C ASN A 115 20.33 10.45 -6.13
N GLY A 116 19.10 10.01 -6.42
CA GLY A 116 18.60 8.68 -6.07
C GLY A 116 18.65 8.39 -4.57
N THR A 117 18.19 9.33 -3.74
CA THR A 117 18.27 9.22 -2.27
C THR A 117 16.90 9.38 -1.63
N PHE A 118 16.52 8.45 -0.75
CA PHE A 118 15.39 8.58 0.16
C PHE A 118 15.80 9.46 1.35
N TYR A 119 15.07 10.54 1.59
CA TYR A 119 15.18 11.35 2.78
C TYR A 119 13.95 11.06 3.64
N VAL A 120 14.17 10.32 4.73
CA VAL A 120 13.15 9.97 5.73
C VAL A 120 13.29 10.95 6.87
N ALA A 121 12.20 11.62 7.21
CA ALA A 121 12.16 12.53 8.33
C ALA A 121 11.46 11.91 9.53
N GLN A 122 11.91 12.29 10.73
CA GLN A 122 11.31 11.80 11.96
C GLN A 122 9.86 12.27 12.04
N THR A 123 8.98 11.37 12.49
CA THR A 123 7.59 11.70 12.79
C THR A 123 7.54 12.72 13.92
N PRO A 124 7.07 13.97 13.67
CA PRO A 124 7.27 15.06 14.63
C PRO A 124 6.64 14.82 16.01
N THR A 125 7.45 14.63 17.05
CA THR A 125 7.01 14.51 18.45
C THR A 125 6.87 15.89 19.11
N GLY A 126 5.98 16.74 18.62
CA GLY A 126 5.67 18.06 19.22
C GLY A 126 5.47 19.16 18.16
N THR A 127 5.08 20.36 18.58
CA THR A 127 4.84 21.53 17.70
C THR A 127 6.11 22.12 17.04
N GLY A 128 7.27 21.47 17.21
CA GLY A 128 8.53 21.86 16.60
C GLY A 128 8.67 21.41 15.13
N GLY A 129 9.66 21.99 14.44
CA GLY A 129 9.99 21.65 13.05
C GLY A 129 10.43 20.20 12.86
N ILE A 130 10.60 19.80 11.60
CA ILE A 130 10.95 18.44 11.24
C ILE A 130 12.46 18.20 11.27
N THR A 131 12.90 17.04 11.75
CA THR A 131 14.31 16.62 11.74
C THR A 131 14.49 15.48 10.75
N LEU A 132 15.55 15.55 9.95
CA LEU A 132 15.94 14.44 9.08
C LEU A 132 16.36 13.25 9.95
N GLU A 133 15.70 12.11 9.76
CA GLU A 133 16.04 10.88 10.46
C GLU A 133 17.13 10.11 9.72
N ARG A 134 16.94 9.95 8.41
CA ARG A 134 17.77 9.07 7.60
C ARG A 134 17.85 9.57 6.17
N ALA A 135 19.04 9.52 5.59
CA ALA A 135 19.26 9.69 4.16
C ALA A 135 19.84 8.38 3.61
N VAL A 136 19.07 7.67 2.79
CA VAL A 136 19.45 6.38 2.22
C VAL A 136 19.62 6.55 0.72
N GLN A 137 20.87 6.54 0.26
CA GLN A 137 21.18 6.52 -1.16
C GLN A 137 20.85 5.12 -1.70
N TRP A 138 19.70 5.02 -2.38
CA TRP A 138 19.22 3.76 -2.95
C TRP A 138 18.52 4.03 -4.28
N GLY A 139 19.27 3.84 -5.37
CA GLY A 139 18.83 4.15 -6.73
C GLY A 139 19.76 5.13 -7.42
N GLN A 140 19.27 5.72 -8.50
CA GLN A 140 19.94 6.74 -9.29
C GLN A 140 18.90 7.63 -10.00
N PRO A 141 19.30 8.76 -10.60
CA PRO A 141 18.37 9.57 -11.38
C PRO A 141 17.66 8.77 -12.48
N GLY A 142 16.34 8.90 -12.53
CA GLY A 142 15.47 8.23 -13.50
C GLY A 142 14.84 6.91 -13.02
N ASP A 143 15.16 6.44 -11.81
CA ASP A 143 14.43 5.33 -11.20
C ASP A 143 13.05 5.77 -10.68
N ASP A 144 12.12 4.81 -10.55
CA ASP A 144 10.78 5.03 -10.01
C ASP A 144 10.69 4.54 -8.56
N PRO A 145 10.48 5.41 -7.57
CA PRO A 145 10.50 5.04 -6.15
C PRO A 145 9.14 4.59 -5.59
N ARG A 146 8.07 4.53 -6.39
CA ARG A 146 6.71 4.27 -5.90
C ARG A 146 6.47 2.83 -5.45
N GLY A 147 7.35 1.92 -5.85
CA GLY A 147 7.24 0.49 -5.56
C GLY A 147 7.61 0.09 -4.12
N VAL A 148 7.49 0.98 -3.14
CA VAL A 148 7.83 0.71 -1.73
C VAL A 148 6.78 -0.19 -1.07
N GLY A 149 7.18 -1.02 -0.13
CA GLY A 149 6.31 -1.99 0.56
C GLY A 149 7.10 -2.89 1.50
N ASP A 150 6.42 -3.62 2.38
CA ASP A 150 7.02 -4.56 3.33
C ASP A 150 7.24 -5.94 2.67
N TYR A 151 8.36 -6.12 1.97
CA TYR A 151 8.63 -7.35 1.21
C TYR A 151 9.37 -8.43 2.01
N ASP A 152 9.76 -8.16 3.25
CA ASP A 152 10.37 -9.15 4.15
C ASP A 152 9.48 -9.57 5.33
N GLY A 153 8.40 -8.82 5.58
CA GLY A 153 7.33 -9.11 6.54
C GLY A 153 7.68 -8.66 7.96
N ASP A 154 8.50 -7.62 8.10
CA ASP A 154 8.93 -7.09 9.40
C ASP A 154 8.05 -5.96 9.94
N GLY A 155 6.99 -5.59 9.21
CA GLY A 155 6.07 -4.50 9.51
C GLY A 155 6.57 -3.13 9.07
N LYS A 156 7.70 -3.06 8.35
CA LYS A 156 8.30 -1.82 7.83
C LYS A 156 8.42 -1.89 6.32
N SER A 157 8.28 -0.74 5.68
CA SER A 157 8.48 -0.62 4.25
C SER A 157 9.96 -0.68 3.89
N ASP A 158 10.26 -1.49 2.89
CA ASP A 158 11.58 -1.65 2.29
C ASP A 158 11.87 -0.50 1.31
N TYR A 159 13.12 -0.04 1.30
CA TYR A 159 13.57 0.94 0.32
C TYR A 159 13.59 0.31 -1.07
N THR A 160 12.70 0.74 -1.95
CA THR A 160 12.50 0.09 -3.25
C THR A 160 12.49 1.10 -4.38
N ILE A 161 13.24 0.79 -5.44
CA ILE A 161 13.17 1.50 -6.70
C ILE A 161 12.88 0.52 -7.85
N VAL A 162 12.21 1.01 -8.88
CA VAL A 162 11.93 0.24 -10.11
C VAL A 162 12.70 0.88 -11.25
N ARG A 163 13.45 0.04 -11.98
CA ARG A 163 14.24 0.46 -13.13
C ARG A 163 13.91 -0.42 -14.33
N VAL A 164 13.81 0.20 -15.50
CA VAL A 164 13.68 -0.54 -16.75
C VAL A 164 15.05 -1.00 -17.23
N VAL A 165 15.26 -2.31 -17.30
CA VAL A 165 16.52 -2.92 -17.78
C VAL A 165 16.20 -3.94 -18.85
N GLY A 166 16.79 -3.78 -20.04
CA GLY A 166 16.58 -4.71 -21.15
C GLY A 166 15.11 -4.88 -21.57
N GLY A 167 14.28 -3.85 -21.37
CA GLY A 167 12.85 -3.89 -21.66
C GLY A 167 11.97 -4.54 -20.59
N ASN A 168 12.52 -4.89 -19.42
CA ASN A 168 11.77 -5.42 -18.28
C ASN A 168 11.78 -4.41 -17.12
N PHE A 169 10.75 -4.45 -16.28
CA PHE A 169 10.80 -3.78 -14.98
C PHE A 169 11.62 -4.64 -14.01
N VAL A 170 12.60 -4.02 -13.36
CA VAL A 170 13.43 -4.65 -12.34
C VAL A 170 13.26 -3.85 -11.05
N TRP A 171 12.77 -4.53 -10.02
CA TRP A 171 12.53 -4.01 -8.68
C TRP A 171 13.79 -4.24 -7.84
N TYR A 172 14.41 -3.16 -7.37
CA TYR A 172 15.57 -3.22 -6.49
C TYR A 172 15.12 -2.89 -5.07
N ILE A 173 15.03 -3.92 -4.25
CA ILE A 173 14.49 -3.88 -2.90
C ILE A 173 15.65 -3.98 -1.92
N MET A 174 15.77 -3.02 -0.99
CA MET A 174 16.63 -3.13 0.18
C MET A 174 15.76 -3.40 1.40
N SER A 175 15.93 -4.61 1.96
CA SER A 175 15.22 -5.07 3.16
C SER A 175 15.47 -4.11 4.34
N SER A 176 14.40 -3.67 4.98
CA SER A 176 14.37 -2.83 6.17
C SER A 176 15.08 -3.51 7.35
N SER A 177 14.89 -4.82 7.52
CA SER A 177 15.38 -5.60 8.64
C SER A 177 16.87 -5.99 8.54
N THR A 178 17.36 -6.20 7.32
CA THR A 178 18.73 -6.74 7.08
C THR A 178 19.62 -5.84 6.25
N SER A 179 19.08 -4.79 5.62
CA SER A 179 19.78 -3.96 4.62
C SER A 179 20.33 -4.78 3.43
N THR A 180 19.80 -5.97 3.19
CA THR A 180 20.20 -6.81 2.05
C THR A 180 19.45 -6.41 0.79
N MET A 181 20.15 -6.46 -0.34
CA MET A 181 19.57 -6.14 -1.65
C MET A 181 18.98 -7.38 -2.33
N ARG A 182 17.79 -7.21 -2.91
CA ARG A 182 17.17 -8.12 -3.86
C ARG A 182 16.86 -7.36 -5.15
N ALA A 183 17.22 -7.95 -6.30
CA ALA A 183 16.84 -7.44 -7.61
C ALA A 183 15.89 -8.45 -8.26
N VAL A 184 14.63 -8.07 -8.44
CA VAL A 184 13.56 -8.95 -8.91
C VAL A 184 13.06 -8.44 -10.25
N THR A 185 13.18 -9.26 -11.29
CA THR A 185 12.61 -8.94 -12.61
C THR A 185 11.15 -9.36 -12.62
N PHE A 186 10.24 -8.40 -12.75
CA PHE A 186 8.80 -8.64 -12.78
C PHE A 186 8.09 -7.61 -13.64
N GLY A 187 7.45 -8.07 -14.71
CA GLY A 187 6.75 -7.23 -15.68
C GLY A 187 7.60 -6.84 -16.89
N LEU A 188 6.94 -6.74 -18.06
CA LEU A 188 7.55 -6.36 -19.33
C LEU A 188 7.22 -4.90 -19.65
N ARG A 189 8.23 -4.07 -19.93
CA ARG A 189 8.07 -2.69 -20.38
C ARG A 189 7.95 -2.59 -21.90
N THR A 190 8.60 -3.47 -22.65
CA THR A 190 8.62 -3.44 -24.12
C THR A 190 7.19 -3.45 -24.67
N GLY A 191 6.87 -2.48 -25.53
CA GLY A 191 5.55 -2.35 -26.14
C GLY A 191 4.54 -1.52 -25.34
N LEU A 192 4.88 -1.09 -24.12
CA LEU A 192 4.04 -0.16 -23.35
C LEU A 192 4.41 1.30 -23.66
N PRO A 193 3.42 2.21 -23.78
CA PRO A 193 3.67 3.65 -23.78
C PRO A 193 4.47 4.10 -22.54
N ASN A 194 5.07 5.30 -22.58
CA ASN A 194 5.71 5.84 -21.38
C ASN A 194 4.67 6.13 -20.27
N ALA A 195 5.13 6.22 -19.01
CA ALA A 195 4.26 6.44 -17.86
C ALA A 195 3.40 7.71 -18.01
N ASN A 196 3.99 8.78 -18.58
CA ASN A 196 3.32 10.06 -18.82
C ASN A 196 2.22 9.99 -19.91
N ALA A 197 2.23 8.95 -20.75
CA ALA A 197 1.15 8.62 -21.68
C ALA A 197 0.23 7.51 -21.15
N GLY A 198 0.32 7.20 -19.85
CA GLY A 198 -0.49 6.21 -19.13
C GLY A 198 -0.18 4.74 -19.45
N GLY A 199 0.97 4.41 -20.05
CA GLY A 199 1.27 3.03 -20.42
C GLY A 199 1.39 2.04 -19.25
N PHE A 200 1.76 2.52 -18.06
CA PHE A 200 1.86 1.71 -16.84
C PHE A 200 1.82 2.59 -15.58
N LYS A 201 1.53 1.97 -14.43
CA LYS A 201 1.66 2.53 -13.09
C LYS A 201 2.37 1.51 -12.19
N VAL A 202 3.38 1.97 -11.47
CA VAL A 202 3.99 1.25 -10.36
C VAL A 202 3.27 1.73 -9.10
N PHE A 203 2.75 0.80 -8.30
CA PHE A 203 2.15 1.11 -7.02
C PHE A 203 2.99 0.57 -5.87
N PRO A 204 2.79 1.09 -4.65
CA PRO A 204 3.28 0.46 -3.44
C PRO A 204 2.88 -1.01 -3.38
N GLY A 205 3.71 -1.80 -2.69
CA GLY A 205 3.41 -3.18 -2.39
C GLY A 205 2.13 -3.33 -1.55
N ALA A 206 1.45 -4.45 -1.72
CA ALA A 206 0.26 -4.82 -0.95
C ALA A 206 0.17 -6.34 -0.79
N ASP A 207 -0.27 -6.83 0.37
CA ASP A 207 -0.36 -8.25 0.70
C ASP A 207 -1.60 -8.91 0.08
N PHE A 208 -1.48 -9.48 -1.11
CA PHE A 208 -2.55 -10.20 -1.80
C PHE A 208 -2.70 -11.65 -1.32
N THR A 209 -1.68 -12.20 -0.65
CA THR A 209 -1.67 -13.60 -0.21
C THR A 209 -2.13 -13.80 1.23
N GLY A 210 -2.14 -12.74 2.04
CA GLY A 210 -2.42 -12.74 3.46
C GLY A 210 -1.31 -13.37 4.29
N ASP A 211 -0.06 -13.38 3.79
CA ASP A 211 1.09 -13.95 4.48
C ASP A 211 1.88 -12.92 5.31
N GLY A 212 1.41 -11.67 5.32
CA GLY A 212 2.02 -10.55 6.01
C GLY A 212 3.24 -9.97 5.27
N ARG A 213 3.41 -10.30 3.98
CA ARG A 213 4.37 -9.66 3.08
C ARG A 213 3.64 -9.05 1.91
N ASP A 214 4.13 -7.91 1.47
CA ASP A 214 3.60 -7.27 0.28
C ASP A 214 4.04 -8.02 -0.99
N GLU A 215 3.17 -8.04 -2.00
CA GLU A 215 3.51 -8.39 -3.36
C GLU A 215 3.85 -7.17 -4.21
N LEU A 216 4.61 -7.39 -5.29
CA LEU A 216 4.93 -6.37 -6.31
C LEU A 216 3.66 -6.01 -7.10
N VAL A 217 3.36 -4.72 -7.24
CA VAL A 217 2.16 -4.24 -7.94
C VAL A 217 2.53 -3.43 -9.19
N LEU A 218 2.22 -3.99 -10.36
CA LEU A 218 2.37 -3.31 -11.64
C LEU A 218 1.05 -3.29 -12.41
N VAL A 219 0.50 -2.08 -12.63
CA VAL A 219 -0.65 -1.90 -13.51
C VAL A 219 -0.16 -1.52 -14.89
N THR A 220 -0.58 -2.26 -15.91
CA THR A 220 -0.27 -1.98 -17.31
C THR A 220 -1.53 -1.54 -18.04
N GLY A 221 -1.45 -0.41 -18.75
CA GLY A 221 -2.45 -0.05 -19.74
C GLY A 221 -2.21 -0.83 -21.03
N PRO A 222 -3.24 -1.21 -21.80
CA PRO A 222 -3.05 -1.96 -23.02
C PRO A 222 -2.53 -1.01 -24.12
N ALA A 223 -1.74 -1.55 -25.04
CA ALA A 223 -1.42 -0.85 -26.29
C ALA A 223 -2.68 -0.54 -27.14
N SER A 224 -3.83 -1.18 -26.85
CA SER A 224 -5.11 -1.09 -27.57
C SER A 224 -6.30 -0.52 -26.77
N GLN A 225 -6.07 0.24 -25.69
CA GLN A 225 -7.04 1.11 -24.98
C GLN A 225 -8.24 0.54 -24.19
N ASP A 226 -8.51 -0.77 -24.10
CA ASP A 226 -9.78 -1.23 -23.48
C ASP A 226 -9.78 -1.35 -21.94
N ARG A 227 -8.76 -1.94 -21.30
CA ARG A 227 -8.76 -2.29 -19.86
C ARG A 227 -7.41 -2.18 -19.19
N ASN A 228 -7.37 -1.74 -17.94
CA ASN A 228 -6.16 -1.84 -17.12
C ASN A 228 -5.95 -3.30 -16.69
N THR A 229 -4.70 -3.75 -16.67
CA THR A 229 -4.32 -5.07 -16.17
C THR A 229 -3.43 -4.91 -14.94
N TYR A 230 -3.89 -5.41 -13.79
CA TYR A 230 -3.12 -5.54 -12.57
C TYR A 230 -2.27 -6.82 -12.65
N ASN A 231 -0.96 -6.66 -12.53
CA ASN A 231 0.00 -7.75 -12.48
C ASN A 231 0.63 -7.75 -11.09
N ILE A 232 0.37 -8.81 -10.33
CA ILE A 232 0.85 -9.01 -8.97
C ILE A 232 1.96 -10.05 -8.99
N GLY A 233 3.12 -9.72 -8.43
CA GLY A 233 4.32 -10.53 -8.50
C GLY A 233 4.87 -10.87 -7.12
N ASN A 234 5.43 -12.06 -6.99
CA ASN A 234 6.12 -12.44 -5.76
C ASN A 234 7.43 -11.65 -5.64
N ALA A 235 7.62 -10.95 -4.52
CA ALA A 235 8.77 -10.09 -4.28
C ALA A 235 10.10 -10.83 -4.01
N VAL A 236 10.11 -12.17 -4.06
CA VAL A 236 11.32 -13.00 -3.95
C VAL A 236 11.67 -13.63 -5.28
N THR A 237 10.71 -14.25 -5.96
CA THR A 237 10.95 -15.04 -7.17
C THR A 237 10.67 -14.28 -8.46
N GLY A 238 9.92 -13.18 -8.41
CA GLY A 238 9.40 -12.48 -9.59
C GLY A 238 8.34 -13.29 -10.36
N GLN A 239 7.88 -14.42 -9.82
CA GLN A 239 6.78 -15.17 -10.43
C GLN A 239 5.46 -14.43 -10.26
N GLY A 240 4.62 -14.47 -11.29
CA GLY A 240 3.27 -13.90 -11.21
C GLY A 240 2.41 -14.66 -10.19
N VAL A 241 1.75 -13.90 -9.33
CA VAL A 241 0.80 -14.38 -8.32
C VAL A 241 -0.62 -14.22 -8.85
N ILE A 242 -0.99 -13.02 -9.28
CA ILE A 242 -2.29 -12.69 -9.87
C ILE A 242 -2.08 -11.85 -11.13
N THR A 243 -2.85 -12.14 -12.18
CA THR A 243 -3.04 -11.24 -13.32
C THR A 243 -4.53 -11.00 -13.48
N ARG A 244 -4.94 -9.74 -13.45
CA ARG A 244 -6.37 -9.37 -13.49
C ARG A 244 -6.60 -8.14 -14.35
N ASP A 245 -7.48 -8.28 -15.33
CA ASP A 245 -8.08 -7.13 -16.00
C ASP A 245 -9.14 -6.51 -15.08
N PHE A 246 -8.95 -5.26 -14.69
CA PHE A 246 -9.87 -4.55 -13.80
C PHE A 246 -9.85 -3.04 -14.05
N GLY A 247 -11.04 -2.48 -14.28
CA GLY A 247 -11.20 -1.11 -14.74
C GLY A 247 -10.91 -0.93 -16.23
N THR A 248 -11.37 0.20 -16.75
CA THR A 248 -11.19 0.66 -18.13
C THR A 248 -10.13 1.75 -18.16
N TYR A 249 -9.21 1.65 -19.13
CA TYR A 249 -8.09 2.59 -19.22
C TYR A 249 -8.54 4.05 -19.38
N ALA A 250 -9.61 4.28 -20.17
CA ALA A 250 -10.06 5.62 -20.52
C ALA A 250 -10.98 6.30 -19.50
N GLN A 251 -11.59 5.56 -18.56
CA GLN A 251 -12.63 6.11 -17.67
C GLN A 251 -12.37 5.86 -16.18
N ASP A 252 -11.53 4.87 -15.86
CA ASP A 252 -11.32 4.45 -14.49
C ASP A 252 -9.90 4.80 -14.05
N VAL A 253 -9.81 5.52 -12.93
CA VAL A 253 -8.53 5.74 -12.27
C VAL A 253 -8.25 4.57 -11.35
N SER A 254 -7.12 3.92 -11.62
CA SER A 254 -6.54 2.90 -10.75
C SER A 254 -5.92 3.57 -9.54
N LEU A 255 -6.24 3.05 -8.36
CA LEU A 255 -5.63 3.44 -7.10
C LEU A 255 -4.74 2.29 -6.59
N PRO A 256 -3.77 2.56 -5.71
CA PRO A 256 -3.04 1.50 -5.03
C PRO A 256 -3.99 0.49 -4.34
N PRO A 257 -3.80 -0.82 -4.53
CA PRO A 257 -4.53 -1.87 -3.83
C PRO A 257 -4.32 -1.85 -2.32
N ASP A 258 -5.33 -2.30 -1.57
CA ASP A 258 -5.29 -2.41 -0.10
C ASP A 258 -6.49 -3.20 0.45
N ASP A 259 -6.55 -3.48 1.75
CA ASP A 259 -7.60 -4.29 2.36
C ASP A 259 -8.90 -3.48 2.62
N TYR A 260 -9.80 -3.45 1.65
CA TYR A 260 -11.10 -2.76 1.74
C TYR A 260 -12.20 -3.64 2.37
N THR A 261 -11.99 -4.94 2.47
CA THR A 261 -12.98 -5.91 2.99
C THR A 261 -12.71 -6.32 4.44
N GLY A 262 -11.51 -6.10 4.93
CA GLY A 262 -11.01 -6.48 6.26
C GLY A 262 -10.73 -7.96 6.40
N ASP A 263 -10.38 -8.65 5.32
CA ASP A 263 -10.05 -10.07 5.33
C ASP A 263 -8.54 -10.34 5.48
N GLY A 264 -7.74 -9.27 5.59
CA GLY A 264 -6.29 -9.32 5.70
C GLY A 264 -5.59 -9.49 4.36
N ARG A 265 -6.28 -9.31 3.24
CA ARG A 265 -5.70 -9.33 1.89
C ARG A 265 -6.02 -8.04 1.15
N ALA A 266 -5.12 -7.67 0.25
CA ALA A 266 -5.31 -6.53 -0.62
C ALA A 266 -6.39 -6.79 -1.67
N ASP A 267 -7.24 -5.79 -1.87
CA ASP A 267 -8.30 -5.73 -2.85
C ASP A 267 -7.95 -4.78 -4.00
N PHE A 268 -8.44 -5.09 -5.20
CA PHE A 268 -8.30 -4.15 -6.32
C PHE A 268 -9.34 -3.04 -6.22
N VAL A 269 -8.92 -1.80 -6.49
CA VAL A 269 -9.81 -0.64 -6.46
C VAL A 269 -9.61 0.25 -7.69
N VAL A 270 -10.72 0.64 -8.31
CA VAL A 270 -10.75 1.68 -9.33
C VAL A 270 -11.91 2.65 -9.09
N VAL A 271 -11.71 3.91 -9.48
CA VAL A 271 -12.73 4.95 -9.39
C VAL A 271 -13.12 5.42 -10.77
N ARG A 272 -14.39 5.28 -11.12
CA ARG A 272 -14.98 5.83 -12.34
C ARG A 272 -15.55 7.20 -12.08
N GLN A 273 -15.08 8.18 -12.82
CA GLN A 273 -15.72 9.50 -12.85
C GLN A 273 -16.93 9.45 -13.77
N THR A 274 -18.02 10.09 -13.35
CA THR A 274 -19.28 10.10 -14.11
C THR A 274 -19.81 11.52 -14.20
N ASP A 275 -20.03 12.02 -15.41
CA ASP A 275 -20.57 13.36 -15.62
C ASP A 275 -21.89 13.57 -14.86
N GLY A 276 -21.92 14.55 -13.95
CA GLY A 276 -23.13 14.94 -13.22
C GLY A 276 -23.66 13.91 -12.22
N SER A 277 -22.88 12.89 -11.85
CA SER A 277 -23.22 11.89 -10.82
C SER A 277 -22.05 11.69 -9.85
N PRO A 278 -22.29 11.19 -8.62
CA PRO A 278 -21.20 10.79 -7.74
C PRO A 278 -20.28 9.77 -8.43
N ALA A 279 -18.97 9.88 -8.20
CA ALA A 279 -18.03 8.90 -8.69
C ALA A 279 -18.40 7.48 -8.21
N ILE A 280 -18.07 6.48 -9.02
CA ILE A 280 -18.35 5.08 -8.70
C ILE A 280 -17.05 4.39 -8.34
N TRP A 281 -16.96 3.95 -7.09
CA TRP A 281 -15.89 3.10 -6.60
C TRP A 281 -16.22 1.65 -6.93
N TYR A 282 -15.30 0.96 -7.58
CA TYR A 282 -15.35 -0.47 -7.82
C TYR A 282 -14.24 -1.13 -7.02
N ILE A 283 -14.62 -2.03 -6.12
CA ILE A 283 -13.70 -2.79 -5.27
C ILE A 283 -13.92 -4.26 -5.59
N LEU A 284 -12.85 -4.95 -5.97
CA LEU A 284 -12.87 -6.38 -6.25
C LEU A 284 -12.09 -7.11 -5.16
N ASP A 285 -12.86 -7.82 -4.33
CA ASP A 285 -12.35 -8.72 -3.31
C ASP A 285 -11.58 -9.86 -3.98
N VAL A 286 -10.30 -10.02 -3.63
CA VAL A 286 -9.42 -11.02 -4.22
C VAL A 286 -9.68 -12.42 -3.64
N ALA A 287 -10.02 -12.52 -2.36
CA ALA A 287 -10.27 -13.80 -1.70
C ALA A 287 -11.59 -14.44 -2.14
N LEU A 288 -12.66 -13.64 -2.21
CA LEU A 288 -14.00 -14.10 -2.55
C LEU A 288 -14.34 -13.91 -4.04
N ASN A 289 -13.51 -13.18 -4.79
CA ASN A 289 -13.77 -12.82 -6.19
C ASN A 289 -15.13 -12.09 -6.35
N THR A 290 -15.47 -11.24 -5.38
CA THR A 290 -16.73 -10.48 -5.38
C THR A 290 -16.50 -9.02 -5.71
N LEU A 291 -17.27 -8.50 -6.68
CA LEU A 291 -17.24 -7.09 -7.04
C LEU A 291 -18.28 -6.31 -6.23
N ARG A 292 -17.80 -5.31 -5.48
CA ARG A 292 -18.62 -4.28 -4.85
C ARG A 292 -18.53 -3.00 -5.66
N SER A 293 -19.67 -2.33 -5.82
CA SER A 293 -19.70 -0.95 -6.32
C SER A 293 -20.36 -0.03 -5.31
N THR A 294 -19.84 1.18 -5.16
CA THR A 294 -20.37 2.18 -4.23
C THR A 294 -20.27 3.56 -4.85
N ARG A 295 -21.35 4.35 -4.75
CA ARG A 295 -21.38 5.72 -5.24
C ARG A 295 -20.96 6.66 -4.12
N PHE A 296 -19.91 7.44 -4.33
CA PHE A 296 -19.42 8.38 -3.35
C PHE A 296 -18.58 9.49 -3.99
N GLY A 297 -18.68 10.70 -3.42
CA GLY A 297 -17.98 11.88 -3.89
C GLY A 297 -18.69 12.65 -5.02
N ILE A 298 -18.00 13.63 -5.59
CA ILE A 298 -18.40 14.45 -6.73
C ILE A 298 -17.45 14.15 -7.88
N ALA A 299 -17.99 13.84 -9.05
CA ALA A 299 -17.14 13.50 -10.17
C ALA A 299 -16.36 14.70 -10.72
N ASP A 300 -15.07 14.48 -11.00
CA ASP A 300 -14.23 15.37 -11.82
C ASP A 300 -13.96 14.70 -13.17
N PRO A 301 -14.55 15.15 -14.28
CA PRO A 301 -14.31 14.57 -15.59
C PRO A 301 -12.92 14.91 -16.16
N THR A 302 -12.19 15.84 -15.56
CA THR A 302 -10.91 16.34 -16.10
C THR A 302 -9.68 15.82 -15.35
N PHE A 303 -9.85 15.28 -14.14
CA PHE A 303 -8.74 14.87 -13.26
C PHE A 303 -7.65 15.94 -13.13
N ALA A 304 -8.02 17.21 -13.25
CA ALA A 304 -7.08 18.31 -13.13
C ALA A 304 -6.96 18.68 -11.65
N PHE A 305 -5.75 18.96 -11.18
CA PHE A 305 -5.60 19.43 -9.81
C PHE A 305 -6.15 20.85 -9.64
N GLY A 306 -6.82 21.11 -8.53
CA GLY A 306 -7.35 22.44 -8.23
C GLY A 306 -8.55 22.87 -9.09
N VAL A 307 -9.23 21.94 -9.75
CA VAL A 307 -10.57 22.18 -10.32
C VAL A 307 -11.66 21.64 -9.39
N ASP A 308 -12.91 22.02 -9.65
CA ASP A 308 -14.05 21.55 -8.88
C ASP A 308 -14.25 20.03 -9.03
N GLY A 309 -13.86 19.27 -8.01
CA GLY A 309 -14.04 17.83 -7.95
C GLY A 309 -13.43 17.17 -6.71
N ASP A 310 -13.68 15.86 -6.57
CA ASP A 310 -13.18 15.07 -5.46
C ASP A 310 -11.96 14.22 -5.87
N ASN A 311 -10.85 14.42 -5.16
CA ASN A 311 -9.64 13.62 -5.27
C ASN A 311 -9.78 12.36 -4.41
N PRO A 312 -9.70 11.13 -4.98
CA PRO A 312 -9.67 9.91 -4.18
C PRO A 312 -8.51 9.91 -3.19
N VAL A 313 -8.76 9.46 -1.97
CA VAL A 313 -7.73 9.22 -0.96
C VAL A 313 -7.89 7.83 -0.37
N ARG A 314 -6.80 7.30 0.17
CA ARG A 314 -6.71 5.95 0.73
C ARG A 314 -6.38 6.01 2.22
N GLY A 315 -6.92 5.07 2.99
CA GLY A 315 -6.71 5.04 4.42
C GLY A 315 -7.81 4.34 5.22
N ASN A 316 -7.47 3.95 6.44
CA ASN A 316 -8.38 3.54 7.51
C ASN A 316 -8.75 4.78 8.33
N PHE A 317 -9.82 5.47 7.94
CA PHE A 317 -10.27 6.73 8.55
C PHE A 317 -11.15 6.51 9.78
N ASP A 318 -11.85 5.38 9.91
CA ASP A 318 -12.72 5.11 11.06
C ASP A 318 -12.05 4.25 12.16
N GLY A 319 -10.88 3.68 11.89
CA GLY A 319 -10.05 2.94 12.84
C GLY A 319 -10.42 1.47 13.00
N ASP A 320 -11.09 0.86 12.03
CA ASP A 320 -11.50 -0.55 12.07
C ASP A 320 -10.52 -1.53 11.39
N ASN A 321 -9.38 -1.02 10.93
CA ASN A 321 -8.32 -1.71 10.18
C ASN A 321 -8.71 -2.14 8.76
N ARG A 322 -9.74 -1.50 8.18
CA ARG A 322 -10.07 -1.60 6.76
C ARG A 322 -9.80 -0.28 6.08
N HIS A 323 -9.51 -0.34 4.79
CA HIS A 323 -9.50 0.85 3.97
C HIS A 323 -10.92 1.33 3.68
N ASP A 324 -11.14 2.62 3.91
CA ASP A 324 -12.40 3.29 3.67
C ASP A 324 -12.45 3.85 2.24
N ILE A 325 -13.67 3.96 1.71
CA ILE A 325 -13.92 4.78 0.52
C ILE A 325 -13.86 6.24 0.94
N ALA A 326 -12.88 6.98 0.43
CA ALA A 326 -12.61 8.33 0.88
C ALA A 326 -12.19 9.28 -0.25
N VAL A 327 -12.52 10.55 -0.09
CA VAL A 327 -12.19 11.63 -1.02
C VAL A 327 -11.77 12.89 -0.28
N TYR A 328 -10.94 13.70 -0.91
CA TYR A 328 -10.71 15.09 -0.54
C TYR A 328 -11.36 16.01 -1.56
N ARG A 329 -12.18 16.93 -1.07
CA ARG A 329 -12.89 17.91 -1.90
C ARG A 329 -12.15 19.24 -1.89
N ASP A 330 -11.58 19.60 -3.03
CA ASP A 330 -10.79 20.83 -3.18
C ASP A 330 -11.64 22.08 -2.92
N SER A 331 -12.87 22.10 -3.43
CA SER A 331 -13.79 23.25 -3.36
C SER A 331 -14.17 23.70 -1.95
N ASN A 332 -14.04 22.82 -0.95
CA ASN A 332 -14.28 23.16 0.45
C ASN A 332 -13.19 22.66 1.42
N GLN A 333 -12.06 22.20 0.89
CA GLN A 333 -10.92 21.65 1.63
C GLN A 333 -11.34 20.62 2.67
N THR A 334 -12.18 19.64 2.33
CA THR A 334 -12.71 18.69 3.31
C THR A 334 -12.48 17.25 2.85
N PHE A 335 -11.94 16.43 3.75
CA PHE A 335 -11.91 14.99 3.62
C PHE A 335 -13.29 14.43 3.96
N TYR A 336 -13.82 13.56 3.12
CA TYR A 336 -15.04 12.80 3.34
C TYR A 336 -14.74 11.32 3.18
N TRP A 337 -15.34 10.48 4.02
CA TRP A 337 -15.19 9.04 3.91
C TRP A 337 -16.48 8.32 4.31
N ILE A 338 -16.63 7.09 3.86
CA ILE A 338 -17.65 6.17 4.36
C ILE A 338 -16.96 5.24 5.35
N ASN A 339 -17.38 5.28 6.62
CA ASN A 339 -16.93 4.32 7.62
C ASN A 339 -17.25 2.90 7.15
N SER A 340 -16.23 2.10 6.87
CA SER A 340 -16.37 0.71 6.45
C SER A 340 -16.99 -0.16 7.56
N SER A 341 -16.85 0.24 8.84
CA SER A 341 -17.42 -0.44 9.99
C SER A 341 -18.95 -0.38 10.10
N ASN A 342 -19.58 0.71 9.63
CA ASN A 342 -21.01 0.96 9.87
C ASN A 342 -21.75 1.73 8.76
N GLY A 343 -21.06 2.15 7.71
CA GLY A 343 -21.62 2.84 6.54
C GLY A 343 -21.96 4.32 6.75
N THR A 344 -21.71 4.92 7.93
CA THR A 344 -21.96 6.35 8.13
C THR A 344 -20.88 7.19 7.45
N ILE A 345 -21.25 8.39 7.00
CA ILE A 345 -20.32 9.32 6.35
C ILE A 345 -19.61 10.19 7.40
N GLY A 346 -18.29 10.18 7.39
CA GLY A 346 -17.45 11.10 8.13
C GLY A 346 -17.03 12.31 7.28
N GLY A 347 -16.64 13.39 7.94
CA GLY A 347 -16.16 14.60 7.29
C GLY A 347 -15.21 15.38 8.21
N GLN A 348 -14.06 15.75 7.68
CA GLN A 348 -13.07 16.55 8.40
C GLN A 348 -12.47 17.61 7.49
N LYS A 349 -12.63 18.89 7.88
CA LYS A 349 -12.01 19.98 7.15
C LYS A 349 -10.48 19.86 7.28
N ALA A 350 -9.81 19.85 6.15
CA ALA A 350 -8.37 19.86 6.08
C ALA A 350 -7.82 21.18 6.60
N PRO A 351 -6.62 21.14 7.19
CA PRO A 351 -6.01 22.34 7.73
C PRO A 351 -5.20 23.10 6.66
N ALA A 352 -5.84 23.46 5.54
CA ALA A 352 -5.10 23.85 4.34
C ALA A 352 -5.77 24.98 3.54
N PRO A 353 -4.99 25.80 2.80
CA PRO A 353 -5.54 26.66 1.75
C PRO A 353 -6.06 25.85 0.56
N VAL A 354 -6.85 26.48 -0.32
CA VAL A 354 -7.43 25.86 -1.54
C VAL A 354 -6.40 25.26 -2.51
N SER A 355 -5.14 25.68 -2.44
CA SER A 355 -4.09 25.27 -3.38
C SER A 355 -3.36 23.98 -2.98
N ASP A 356 -3.59 23.49 -1.76
CA ASP A 356 -2.95 22.25 -1.33
C ASP A 356 -3.66 21.03 -1.93
N ILE A 357 -2.87 19.99 -2.24
CA ILE A 357 -3.38 18.71 -2.70
C ILE A 357 -3.33 17.65 -1.59
N PRO A 358 -4.22 16.66 -1.56
CA PRO A 358 -4.19 15.60 -0.55
C PRO A 358 -3.04 14.63 -0.82
N LEU A 359 -2.45 14.03 0.22
CA LEU A 359 -1.39 13.03 0.04
C LEU A 359 -1.84 11.82 -0.80
N GLY A 360 -3.10 11.39 -0.64
CA GLY A 360 -3.63 10.20 -1.33
C GLY A 360 -3.76 10.31 -2.86
N SER A 361 -3.67 11.51 -3.44
CA SER A 361 -3.70 11.68 -4.91
C SER A 361 -2.32 11.50 -5.57
N ILE A 362 -1.23 11.54 -4.79
CA ILE A 362 0.16 11.64 -5.30
C ILE A 362 0.82 10.28 -5.52
N ASP A 363 0.28 9.18 -4.98
CA ASP A 363 0.73 7.81 -5.32
C ASP A 363 0.58 7.48 -6.82
N SER A 364 0.01 8.41 -7.60
CA SER A 364 -0.16 8.34 -9.06
C SER A 364 0.80 9.22 -9.88
N TYR A 365 1.71 9.99 -9.26
CA TYR A 365 2.66 10.91 -9.93
C TYR A 365 4.09 10.38 -10.01
#